data_AF-A0A7K2W772-F1
#
_entry.id   AF-A0A7K2W772-F1
#
_cell.length_a   1.000
_cell.length_b   1.000
_cell.length_c   1.000
_cell.angle_alpha   90.00
_cell.angle_beta   90.00
_cell.angle_gamma   90.00
#
_symmetry.space_group_name_H-M   'P 1'
#
loop_
_entity.id
_entity.type
_entity.pdbx_description
1 polymer ?
#
loop_
_entity_poly.entity_id
_entity_poly.type
_entity_poly.pdbx_seq_one_letter_code
_entity_poly.pdbx_strand_id
1 'polypeptide(L)'
;MTWSLGYLPLREPDLLDALFLAAGRSLHISNAFEGKCRWMLRCINLVEVHQNADPVATFEDLIAALPADKMLGPALHQLTGHMSCSTETVDVLRRARKARNFIAHEGADVGDISAARAKHLLEHAGRLRSAVTDLAAGDNIISQWGFHFEEPNCSLPRDLIDAYPAMVDKWVFGHFGNLLDEVGAPAPTEAAKPAQKPS
;
A
#
# COMPACT_ATOMS: atom_id res chain seq x y z
N MET A 1 19.54 -16.53 -18.95
CA MET A 1 19.18 -17.75 -18.17
C MET A 1 17.72 -17.60 -17.77
N THR A 2 16.87 -18.60 -18.02
CA THR A 2 15.42 -18.58 -17.73
C THR A 2 15.06 -19.04 -16.31
N TRP A 3 16.06 -19.40 -15.50
CA TRP A 3 15.89 -19.85 -14.12
C TRP A 3 15.87 -18.66 -13.16
N SER A 4 14.96 -18.68 -12.17
CA SER A 4 14.85 -17.62 -11.15
C SER A 4 15.99 -17.61 -10.13
N LEU A 5 16.73 -18.73 -10.01
CA LEU A 5 17.93 -18.86 -9.20
C LEU A 5 19.05 -19.47 -10.05
N GLY A 6 20.24 -18.91 -9.94
CA GLY A 6 21.46 -19.41 -10.58
C GLY A 6 22.42 -20.04 -9.59
N TYR A 7 23.49 -20.64 -10.12
CA TYR A 7 24.61 -21.16 -9.31
C TYR A 7 25.63 -20.06 -8.93
N LEU A 8 25.40 -18.83 -9.38
CA LEU A 8 26.29 -17.70 -9.10
C LEU A 8 26.08 -17.18 -7.68
N PRO A 9 27.16 -16.87 -6.95
CA PRO A 9 27.04 -16.30 -5.61
C PRO A 9 26.31 -14.95 -5.65
N LEU A 10 25.58 -14.66 -4.58
CA LEU A 10 24.92 -13.38 -4.41
C LEU A 10 25.96 -12.30 -4.14
N ARG A 11 25.84 -11.15 -4.83
CA ARG A 11 26.74 -10.01 -4.62
C ARG A 11 26.47 -9.28 -3.32
N GLU A 12 25.19 -9.13 -2.98
CA GLU A 12 24.71 -8.30 -1.88
C GLU A 12 23.72 -9.10 -1.01
N PRO A 13 24.14 -10.21 -0.38
CA PRO A 13 23.24 -11.13 0.29
C PRO A 13 22.39 -10.44 1.38
N ASP A 14 23.00 -9.62 2.23
CA ASP A 14 22.29 -8.95 3.33
C ASP A 14 21.26 -7.93 2.82
N LEU A 15 21.56 -7.19 1.76
CA LEU A 15 20.63 -6.23 1.15
C LEU A 15 19.47 -6.93 0.42
N LEU A 16 19.73 -8.08 -0.21
CA LEU A 16 18.70 -8.90 -0.81
C LEU A 16 17.75 -9.46 0.26
N ASP A 17 18.30 -9.99 1.36
CA ASP A 17 17.50 -10.51 2.48
C ASP A 17 16.63 -9.40 3.10
N ALA A 18 17.22 -8.23 3.35
CA ALA A 18 16.51 -7.04 3.79
C ALA A 18 15.37 -6.68 2.81
N LEU A 19 15.64 -6.64 1.51
CA LEU A 19 14.64 -6.29 0.53
C LEU A 19 13.50 -7.31 0.43
N PHE A 20 13.82 -8.61 0.42
CA PHE A 20 12.81 -9.65 0.36
C PHE A 20 11.96 -9.71 1.63
N LEU A 21 12.54 -9.45 2.80
CA LEU A 21 11.79 -9.30 4.03
C LEU A 21 10.81 -8.12 3.96
N ALA A 22 11.27 -6.96 3.47
CA ALA A 22 10.41 -5.80 3.28
C ALA A 22 9.31 -6.07 2.25
N ALA A 23 9.63 -6.71 1.12
CA ALA A 23 8.65 -7.09 0.10
C ALA A 23 7.59 -8.05 0.65
N GLY A 24 7.99 -9.05 1.44
CA GLY A 24 7.07 -9.98 2.10
C GLY A 24 6.14 -9.29 3.09
N ARG A 25 6.66 -8.40 3.94
CA ARG A 25 5.85 -7.59 4.87
C ARG A 25 4.90 -6.64 4.12
N SER A 26 5.38 -6.02 3.05
CA SER A 26 4.58 -5.15 2.18
C SER A 26 3.42 -5.92 1.54
N LEU A 27 3.69 -7.14 1.06
CA LEU A 27 2.68 -8.02 0.46
C LEU A 27 1.60 -8.42 1.48
N HIS A 28 1.99 -8.67 2.74
CA HIS A 28 1.04 -8.94 3.81
C HIS A 28 0.06 -7.78 4.02
N ILE A 29 0.56 -6.54 4.14
CA ILE A 29 -0.30 -5.35 4.30
C ILE A 29 -1.18 -5.15 3.05
N SER A 30 -0.61 -5.35 1.86
CA SER A 30 -1.33 -5.25 0.59
C SER A 30 -2.52 -6.22 0.54
N ASN A 31 -2.33 -7.46 0.99
CA ASN A 31 -3.39 -8.46 1.03
C ASN A 31 -4.45 -8.13 2.10
N ALA A 32 -4.03 -7.63 3.27
CA ALA A 32 -4.95 -7.19 4.32
C ALA A 32 -5.82 -6.00 3.87
N PHE A 33 -5.20 -5.01 3.23
CA PHE A 33 -5.89 -3.87 2.62
C PHE A 33 -6.96 -4.32 1.62
N GLU A 34 -6.61 -5.23 0.72
CA GLU A 34 -7.55 -5.79 -0.24
C GLU A 34 -8.69 -6.56 0.43
N GLY A 35 -8.40 -7.35 1.45
CA GLY A 35 -9.41 -8.04 2.25
C GLY A 35 -10.43 -7.07 2.84
N LYS A 36 -9.96 -5.98 3.46
CA LYS A 36 -10.83 -4.94 4.04
C LYS A 36 -11.65 -4.22 2.97
N CYS A 37 -11.06 -3.87 1.83
CA CYS A 37 -11.80 -3.26 0.71
C CYS A 37 -12.92 -4.18 0.21
N ARG A 38 -12.65 -5.48 0.06
CA ARG A 38 -13.64 -6.46 -0.40
C ARG A 38 -14.77 -6.63 0.61
N TRP A 39 -14.42 -6.71 1.89
CA TRP A 39 -15.42 -6.77 2.96
C TRP A 39 -16.32 -5.53 2.96
N MET A 40 -15.74 -4.32 2.91
CA MET A 40 -16.50 -3.07 2.87
C MET A 40 -17.44 -3.01 1.65
N LEU A 41 -16.96 -3.42 0.48
CA LEU A 41 -17.79 -3.48 -0.73
C LEU A 41 -18.96 -4.47 -0.56
N ARG A 42 -18.74 -5.62 0.08
CA ARG A 42 -19.82 -6.58 0.37
C ARG A 42 -20.87 -5.98 1.30
N CYS A 43 -20.46 -5.25 2.34
CA CYS A 43 -21.38 -4.54 3.23
C CYS A 43 -22.23 -3.52 2.47
N ILE A 44 -21.60 -2.69 1.62
CA ILE A 44 -22.30 -1.69 0.81
C ILE A 44 -23.30 -2.35 -0.16
N ASN A 45 -22.86 -3.37 -0.91
CA ASN A 45 -23.76 -4.10 -1.82
C ASN A 45 -24.94 -4.74 -1.07
N LEU A 46 -24.73 -5.25 0.15
CA LEU A 46 -25.80 -5.83 0.96
C LEU A 46 -26.83 -4.76 1.36
N VAL A 47 -26.39 -3.57 1.75
CA VAL A 47 -27.27 -2.45 2.06
C VAL A 47 -28.07 -2.03 0.82
N GLU A 48 -27.43 -1.93 -0.34
CA GLU A 48 -28.13 -1.61 -1.60
C GLU A 48 -29.15 -2.65 -2.01
N VAL A 49 -28.78 -3.94 -1.92
CA VAL A 49 -29.71 -5.04 -2.22
C VAL A 49 -30.89 -4.98 -1.26
N HIS A 50 -30.65 -4.78 0.04
CA HIS A 50 -31.72 -4.67 1.03
C HIS A 50 -32.65 -3.48 0.77
N GLN A 51 -32.10 -2.31 0.41
CA GLN A 51 -32.91 -1.12 0.10
C GLN A 51 -33.81 -1.29 -1.12
N ASN A 52 -33.43 -2.16 -2.06
CA ASN A 52 -34.16 -2.42 -3.30
C ASN A 52 -34.92 -3.75 -3.28
N ALA A 53 -34.83 -4.53 -2.20
CA ALA A 53 -35.46 -5.84 -2.08
C ALA A 53 -36.94 -5.72 -1.68
N ASP A 54 -37.68 -6.80 -1.97
CA ASP A 54 -39.03 -6.99 -1.43
C ASP A 54 -38.97 -6.97 0.12
N PRO A 55 -39.87 -6.24 0.82
CA PRO A 55 -39.95 -6.25 2.27
C PRO A 55 -40.00 -7.64 2.93
N VAL A 56 -40.42 -8.68 2.22
CA VAL A 56 -40.44 -10.08 2.70
C VAL A 56 -39.20 -10.90 2.31
N ALA A 57 -38.21 -10.31 1.64
CA ALA A 57 -36.96 -11.00 1.29
C ALA A 57 -36.24 -11.49 2.55
N THR A 58 -35.82 -12.75 2.54
CA THR A 58 -35.05 -13.34 3.64
C THR A 58 -33.59 -12.92 3.57
N PHE A 59 -32.86 -13.11 4.67
CA PHE A 59 -31.42 -12.84 4.70
C PHE A 59 -30.65 -13.71 3.68
N GLU A 60 -31.07 -14.96 3.51
CA GLU A 60 -30.53 -15.88 2.51
C GLU A 60 -30.75 -15.36 1.08
N ASP A 61 -31.92 -14.78 0.79
CA ASP A 61 -32.22 -14.18 -0.51
C ASP A 61 -31.32 -12.97 -0.79
N LEU A 62 -31.09 -12.12 0.23
CA LEU A 62 -30.20 -10.96 0.13
C LEU A 62 -28.75 -11.38 -0.13
N ILE A 63 -28.26 -12.43 0.54
CA ILE A 63 -26.92 -12.97 0.29
C ILE A 63 -26.81 -13.54 -1.13
N ALA A 64 -27.82 -14.29 -1.58
CA ALA A 64 -27.82 -14.89 -2.91
C ALA A 64 -27.85 -13.84 -4.04
N ALA A 65 -28.42 -12.66 -3.77
CA ALA A 65 -28.48 -11.54 -4.69
C ALA A 65 -27.19 -10.69 -4.74
N LEU A 66 -26.21 -10.95 -3.87
CA LEU A 66 -24.93 -10.21 -3.89
C LEU A 66 -24.16 -10.50 -5.19
N PRO A 67 -23.58 -9.46 -5.84
CA PRO A 67 -22.78 -9.66 -7.04
C PRO A 67 -21.55 -10.52 -6.73
N ALA A 68 -21.29 -11.52 -7.58
CA ALA A 68 -20.09 -12.35 -7.50
C ALA A 68 -18.81 -11.47 -7.57
N ASP A 69 -17.78 -11.92 -6.85
CA ASP A 69 -16.54 -11.19 -6.51
C ASP A 69 -16.10 -10.15 -7.57
N LYS A 70 -16.35 -8.87 -7.29
CA LYS A 70 -15.80 -7.76 -8.08
C LYS A 70 -14.31 -7.61 -7.77
N MET A 71 -13.49 -7.44 -8.80
CA MET A 71 -12.08 -7.07 -8.64
C MET A 71 -11.94 -5.76 -7.85
N LEU A 72 -10.82 -5.57 -7.14
CA LEU A 72 -10.54 -4.40 -6.28
C LEU A 72 -10.73 -3.04 -7.00
N GLY A 73 -10.45 -3.00 -8.30
CA GLY A 73 -10.53 -1.78 -9.10
C GLY A 73 -11.94 -1.20 -9.21
N PRO A 74 -12.90 -1.96 -9.75
CA PRO A 74 -14.33 -1.63 -9.69
C PRO A 74 -14.83 -1.38 -8.26
N ALA A 75 -14.32 -2.13 -7.27
CA ALA A 75 -14.72 -2.00 -5.87
C ALA A 75 -14.39 -0.62 -5.28
N LEU A 76 -13.16 -0.13 -5.45
CA LEU A 76 -12.75 1.18 -4.92
C LEU A 76 -13.50 2.36 -5.58
N HIS A 77 -13.82 2.22 -6.87
CA HIS A 77 -14.61 3.23 -7.56
C HIS A 77 -16.07 3.27 -7.06
N GLN A 78 -16.66 2.11 -6.79
CA GLN A 78 -17.98 2.01 -6.17
C GLN A 78 -17.96 2.54 -4.73
N LEU A 79 -17.01 2.08 -3.90
CA LEU A 79 -16.82 2.53 -2.51
C LEU A 79 -16.79 4.07 -2.39
N THR A 80 -16.01 4.73 -3.25
CA THR A 80 -15.89 6.20 -3.23
C THR A 80 -17.16 6.92 -3.70
N GLY A 81 -17.96 6.29 -4.56
CA GLY A 81 -19.26 6.81 -5.00
C GLY A 81 -20.33 6.77 -3.91
N HIS A 82 -20.35 5.71 -3.09
CA HIS A 82 -21.36 5.55 -2.02
C HIS A 82 -21.09 6.38 -0.77
N MET A 83 -19.81 6.65 -0.45
CA MET A 83 -19.43 7.26 0.83
C MET A 83 -19.31 8.79 0.83
N SER A 84 -19.74 9.49 -0.23
CA SER A 84 -19.63 10.97 -0.36
C SER A 84 -18.24 11.49 0.02
N CYS A 85 -17.19 10.81 -0.43
CA CYS A 85 -15.81 11.10 -0.06
C CYS A 85 -15.32 12.43 -0.63
N SER A 86 -14.43 13.11 0.11
CA SER A 86 -13.69 14.25 -0.43
C SER A 86 -12.79 13.82 -1.60
N THR A 87 -12.48 14.75 -2.52
CA THR A 87 -11.55 14.49 -3.64
C THR A 87 -10.19 13.99 -3.14
N GLU A 88 -9.71 14.51 -2.02
CA GLU A 88 -8.46 14.10 -1.39
C GLU A 88 -8.48 12.62 -0.95
N THR A 89 -9.56 12.19 -0.31
CA THR A 89 -9.78 10.79 0.09
C THR A 89 -9.78 9.86 -1.13
N VAL A 90 -10.45 10.26 -2.21
CA VAL A 90 -10.48 9.50 -3.47
C VAL A 90 -9.07 9.36 -4.06
N ASP A 91 -8.28 10.44 -4.02
CA ASP A 91 -6.92 10.42 -4.53
C ASP A 91 -5.99 9.53 -3.70
N VAL A 92 -6.12 9.53 -2.38
CA VAL A 92 -5.37 8.61 -1.50
C VAL A 92 -5.71 7.16 -1.84
N LEU A 93 -7.00 6.81 -1.95
CA LEU A 93 -7.41 5.45 -2.28
C LEU A 93 -6.97 5.02 -3.68
N ARG A 94 -6.94 5.95 -4.64
CA ARG A 94 -6.41 5.70 -5.99
C ARG A 94 -4.91 5.42 -5.97
N ARG A 95 -4.12 6.14 -5.16
CA ARG A 95 -2.69 5.86 -4.97
C ARG A 95 -2.47 4.53 -4.27
N ALA A 96 -3.22 4.24 -3.20
CA ALA A 96 -3.16 2.97 -2.48
C ALA A 96 -3.44 1.77 -3.40
N ARG A 97 -4.40 1.87 -4.32
CA ARG A 97 -4.64 0.85 -5.36
C ARG A 97 -3.43 0.62 -6.25
N LYS A 98 -2.80 1.71 -6.74
CA LYS A 98 -1.60 1.61 -7.59
C LYS A 98 -0.45 0.98 -6.80
N ALA A 99 -0.26 1.38 -5.56
CA ALA A 99 0.74 0.82 -4.66
C ALA A 99 0.54 -0.68 -4.42
N ARG A 100 -0.70 -1.12 -4.11
CA ARG A 100 -1.09 -2.54 -3.99
C ARG A 100 -0.69 -3.33 -5.24
N ASN A 101 -0.99 -2.80 -6.43
CA ASN A 101 -0.63 -3.47 -7.69
C ASN A 101 0.88 -3.57 -7.89
N PHE A 102 1.61 -2.48 -7.61
CA PHE A 102 3.07 -2.49 -7.66
C PHE A 102 3.64 -3.52 -6.68
N ILE A 103 3.21 -3.52 -5.42
CA ILE A 103 3.70 -4.46 -4.40
C ILE A 103 3.43 -5.91 -4.81
N ALA A 104 2.23 -6.20 -5.32
CA ALA A 104 1.83 -7.56 -5.70
C ALA A 104 2.56 -8.11 -6.93
N HIS A 105 2.99 -7.25 -7.86
CA HIS A 105 3.55 -7.69 -9.14
C HIS A 105 5.05 -7.38 -9.31
N GLU A 106 5.52 -6.30 -8.71
CA GLU A 106 6.87 -5.74 -8.91
C GLU A 106 7.64 -5.56 -7.59
N GLY A 107 7.00 -5.76 -6.42
CA GLY A 107 7.58 -5.42 -5.12
C GLY A 107 8.89 -6.13 -4.79
N ALA A 108 9.09 -7.34 -5.32
CA ALA A 108 10.32 -8.13 -5.17
C ALA A 108 11.10 -8.28 -6.51
N ASP A 109 10.66 -7.61 -7.58
CA ASP A 109 11.29 -7.75 -8.89
C ASP A 109 12.54 -6.88 -9.02
N VAL A 110 13.69 -7.48 -8.69
CA VAL A 110 15.02 -6.87 -8.82
C VAL A 110 15.83 -7.42 -10.00
N GLY A 111 15.19 -8.20 -10.87
CA GLY A 111 15.87 -8.93 -11.93
C GLY A 111 16.76 -10.06 -11.39
N ASP A 112 17.92 -10.26 -12.02
CA ASP A 112 18.87 -11.30 -11.62
C ASP A 112 19.55 -10.96 -10.28
N ILE A 113 19.18 -11.69 -9.23
CA ILE A 113 19.68 -11.49 -7.86
C ILE A 113 21.20 -11.67 -7.74
N SER A 114 21.82 -12.49 -8.61
CA SER A 114 23.28 -12.68 -8.60
C SER A 114 24.01 -11.50 -9.26
N ALA A 115 23.31 -10.69 -10.06
CA ALA A 115 23.85 -9.51 -10.74
C ALA A 115 23.46 -8.18 -10.06
N ALA A 116 22.46 -8.20 -9.18
CA ALA A 116 21.97 -7.02 -8.46
C ALA A 116 23.09 -6.35 -7.64
N ARG A 117 23.13 -5.02 -7.68
CA ARG A 117 24.13 -4.19 -6.98
C ARG A 117 23.44 -3.36 -5.90
N ALA A 118 24.17 -3.01 -4.84
CA ALA A 118 23.64 -2.24 -3.71
C ALA A 118 22.81 -1.01 -4.15
N LYS A 119 23.34 -0.18 -5.06
CA LYS A 119 22.63 1.00 -5.57
C LYS A 119 21.24 0.66 -6.15
N HIS A 120 21.15 -0.35 -7.00
CA HIS A 120 19.89 -0.78 -7.60
C HIS A 120 18.91 -1.33 -6.56
N LEU A 121 19.42 -2.12 -5.60
CA LEU A 121 18.61 -2.68 -4.52
C LEU A 121 18.03 -1.58 -3.61
N LEU A 122 18.83 -0.57 -3.28
CA LEU A 122 18.39 0.56 -2.45
C LEU A 122 17.41 1.47 -3.20
N GLU A 123 17.63 1.73 -4.49
CA GLU A 123 16.66 2.46 -5.33
C GLU A 123 15.32 1.71 -5.40
N HIS A 124 15.34 0.39 -5.55
CA HIS A 124 14.13 -0.44 -5.54
C HIS A 124 13.45 -0.46 -4.18
N ALA A 125 14.21 -0.57 -3.09
CA ALA A 125 13.69 -0.45 -1.73
C ALA A 125 13.03 0.92 -1.48
N GLY A 126 13.60 2.00 -2.03
CA GLY A 126 13.00 3.34 -1.98
C GLY A 126 11.66 3.42 -2.72
N ARG A 127 11.55 2.83 -3.91
CA ARG A 127 10.28 2.72 -4.65
C ARG A 127 9.24 1.92 -3.85
N LEU A 128 9.67 0.81 -3.24
CA LEU A 128 8.82 -0.01 -2.39
C LEU A 128 8.34 0.78 -1.15
N ARG A 129 9.21 1.55 -0.49
CA ARG A 129 8.86 2.41 0.65
C ARG A 129 7.83 3.47 0.27
N SER A 130 8.00 4.11 -0.89
CA SER A 130 7.00 5.04 -1.41
C SER A 130 5.65 4.37 -1.65
N ALA A 131 5.63 3.18 -2.24
CA ALA A 131 4.39 2.43 -2.46
C ALA A 131 3.73 2.03 -1.13
N VAL A 132 4.50 1.53 -0.16
CA VAL A 132 3.99 1.19 1.18
C VAL A 132 3.42 2.40 1.89
N THR A 133 4.00 3.59 1.72
CA THR A 133 3.47 4.84 2.28
C THR A 133 2.09 5.17 1.71
N ASP A 134 1.92 5.12 0.39
CA ASP A 134 0.63 5.33 -0.26
C ASP A 134 -0.40 4.25 0.15
N LEU A 135 0.04 3.00 0.25
CA LEU A 135 -0.80 1.90 0.70
C LEU A 135 -1.25 2.10 2.16
N ALA A 136 -0.34 2.44 3.06
CA ALA A 136 -0.64 2.65 4.48
C ALA A 136 -1.65 3.79 4.68
N ALA A 137 -1.54 4.87 3.91
CA ALA A 137 -2.52 5.97 3.93
C ALA A 137 -3.92 5.51 3.53
N GLY A 138 -4.05 4.75 2.43
CA GLY A 138 -5.34 4.20 2.01
C GLY A 138 -5.87 3.14 2.98
N ASP A 139 -4.99 2.30 3.51
CA ASP A 139 -5.33 1.28 4.49
C ASP A 139 -5.86 1.87 5.79
N ASN A 140 -5.28 2.99 6.24
CA ASN A 140 -5.76 3.73 7.39
C ASN A 140 -7.20 4.23 7.18
N ILE A 141 -7.52 4.77 6.00
CA ILE A 141 -8.88 5.23 5.66
C ILE A 141 -9.88 4.07 5.69
N ILE A 142 -9.57 2.96 5.00
CA ILE A 142 -10.47 1.80 4.95
C ILE A 142 -10.66 1.20 6.35
N SER A 143 -9.61 1.20 7.18
CA SER A 143 -9.69 0.72 8.56
C SER A 143 -10.56 1.60 9.43
N GLN A 144 -10.53 2.93 9.25
CA GLN A 144 -11.42 3.85 9.94
C GLN A 144 -12.88 3.62 9.56
N TRP A 145 -13.17 3.33 8.28
CA TRP A 145 -14.52 2.97 7.85
C TRP A 145 -14.97 1.64 8.44
N GLY A 146 -14.09 0.64 8.47
CA GLY A 146 -14.39 -0.64 9.11
C GLY A 146 -14.67 -0.48 10.60
N PHE A 147 -13.86 0.31 11.30
CA PHE A 147 -14.08 0.60 12.71
C PHE A 147 -15.43 1.27 12.97
N HIS A 148 -15.83 2.28 12.18
CA HIS A 148 -17.15 2.89 12.34
C HIS A 148 -18.30 1.91 12.08
N PHE A 149 -18.10 0.95 11.20
CA PHE A 149 -19.12 -0.07 10.92
C PHE A 149 -19.26 -1.06 12.07
N GLU A 150 -18.14 -1.50 12.66
CA GLU A 150 -18.11 -2.46 13.76
C GLU A 150 -18.50 -1.82 15.11
N GLU A 151 -18.08 -0.57 15.34
CA GLU A 151 -18.16 0.14 16.62
C GLU A 151 -18.82 1.54 16.44
N PRO A 152 -20.10 1.62 16.04
CA PRO A 152 -20.73 2.87 15.57
C PRO A 152 -20.87 3.96 16.65
N ASN A 153 -20.80 3.58 17.93
CA ASN A 153 -20.94 4.51 19.06
C ASN A 153 -19.58 4.90 19.68
N CYS A 154 -18.48 4.37 19.15
CA CYS A 154 -17.15 4.61 19.67
C CYS A 154 -16.45 5.72 18.88
N SER A 155 -15.71 6.58 19.58
CA SER A 155 -14.82 7.52 18.91
C SER A 155 -13.66 6.78 18.27
N LEU A 156 -13.26 7.21 17.06
CA LEU A 156 -12.05 6.70 16.41
C LEU A 156 -10.82 6.79 17.33
N PRO A 157 -9.96 5.76 17.34
CA PRO A 157 -8.71 5.78 18.10
C PRO A 157 -7.68 6.68 17.39
N ARG A 158 -7.74 8.00 17.65
CA ARG A 158 -6.90 9.00 16.98
C ARG A 158 -5.41 8.73 17.10
N ASP A 159 -4.95 8.35 18.29
CA ASP A 159 -3.53 8.04 18.54
C ASP A 159 -3.03 6.91 17.62
N LEU A 160 -3.86 5.90 17.38
CA LEU A 160 -3.52 4.79 16.48
C LEU A 160 -3.50 5.26 15.02
N ILE A 161 -4.51 6.03 14.60
CA ILE A 161 -4.63 6.55 13.24
C ILE A 161 -3.42 7.40 12.87
N ASP A 162 -3.00 8.29 13.77
CA ASP A 162 -1.90 9.22 13.52
C ASP A 162 -0.54 8.50 13.55
N ALA A 163 -0.37 7.49 14.41
CA ALA A 163 0.85 6.70 14.48
C ALA A 163 0.99 5.65 13.37
N TYR A 164 -0.11 5.21 12.77
CA TYR A 164 -0.15 4.04 11.89
C TYR A 164 0.84 4.10 10.71
N PRO A 165 0.97 5.22 9.95
CA PRO A 165 1.93 5.29 8.85
C PRO A 165 3.38 5.05 9.31
N ALA A 166 3.77 5.63 10.44
CA ALA A 166 5.12 5.46 10.99
C ALA A 166 5.34 4.05 11.55
N MET A 167 4.31 3.44 12.15
CA MET A 167 4.36 2.05 12.60
C MET A 167 4.57 1.09 11.43
N VAL A 168 3.83 1.29 10.33
CA VAL A 168 3.97 0.49 9.11
C VAL A 168 5.36 0.66 8.52
N ASP A 169 5.83 1.90 8.35
CA ASP A 169 7.16 2.17 7.80
C ASP A 169 8.27 1.49 8.62
N LYS A 170 8.25 1.67 9.94
CA LYS A 170 9.21 1.05 10.85
C LYS A 170 9.14 -0.48 10.82
N TRP A 171 7.93 -1.05 10.78
CA TRP A 171 7.77 -2.49 10.74
C TRP A 171 8.24 -3.07 9.40
N VAL A 172 8.00 -2.40 8.28
CA VAL A 172 8.39 -2.90 6.96
C VAL A 172 9.88 -2.66 6.67
N PHE A 173 10.43 -1.51 7.03
CA PHE A 173 11.77 -1.08 6.59
C PHE A 173 12.79 -0.89 7.72
N GLY A 174 12.41 -1.09 8.98
CA GLY A 174 13.31 -0.81 10.12
C GLY A 174 14.65 -1.57 10.11
N HIS A 175 14.75 -2.67 9.37
CA HIS A 175 15.99 -3.44 9.21
C HIS A 175 16.99 -2.82 8.21
N PHE A 176 16.59 -1.82 7.40
CA PHE A 176 17.51 -1.06 6.57
C PHE A 176 18.28 0.02 7.35
N GLY A 177 17.85 0.34 8.58
CA GLY A 177 18.42 1.46 9.34
C GLY A 177 18.35 2.77 8.53
N ASN A 178 19.48 3.49 8.48
CA ASN A 178 19.57 4.79 7.81
C ASN A 178 19.84 4.69 6.30
N LEU A 179 20.07 3.48 5.74
CA LEU A 179 20.49 3.29 4.35
C LEU A 179 19.47 3.83 3.33
N LEU A 180 18.18 3.85 3.68
CA LEU A 180 17.13 4.38 2.81
C LEU A 180 16.99 5.90 2.91
N ASP A 181 17.45 6.50 4.00
CA ASP A 181 17.37 7.94 4.20
C ASP A 181 18.47 8.68 3.42
N GLU A 182 19.63 8.02 3.23
CA GLU A 182 20.76 8.54 2.45
C GLU A 182 20.49 8.58 0.93
N VAL A 183 19.64 7.68 0.43
CA VAL A 183 19.29 7.59 -1.00
C VAL A 183 18.22 8.60 -1.40
N GLY A 184 17.42 9.09 -0.44
CA GLY A 184 16.41 10.12 -0.64
C GLY A 184 16.93 11.56 -0.52
N ALA A 185 18.17 11.77 -0.10
CA ALA A 185 18.73 13.11 0.07
C ALA A 185 19.02 13.75 -1.30
N PRO A 186 18.49 14.96 -1.60
CA PRO A 186 18.92 15.69 -2.78
C PRO A 186 20.42 15.96 -2.69
N ALA A 187 21.13 15.76 -3.80
CA ALA A 187 22.57 16.03 -3.88
C ALA A 187 22.87 17.43 -3.32
N PRO A 188 23.92 17.60 -2.49
CA PRO A 188 24.28 18.92 -1.99
C PRO A 188 24.55 19.82 -3.18
N THR A 189 23.76 20.88 -3.29
CA THR A 189 23.90 21.87 -4.35
C THR A 189 25.31 22.43 -4.26
N GLU A 190 26.12 22.22 -5.30
CA GLU A 190 27.47 22.76 -5.41
C GLU A 190 27.42 24.25 -5.06
N ALA A 191 28.10 24.62 -3.97
CA ALA A 191 28.18 26.01 -3.53
C ALA A 191 28.74 26.86 -4.68
N ALA A 192 27.96 27.84 -5.11
CA ALA A 192 28.35 28.79 -6.15
C ALA A 192 29.70 29.44 -5.80
N LYS A 193 30.70 29.22 -6.67
CA LYS A 193 32.00 29.90 -6.59
C LYS A 193 31.80 31.43 -6.56
N PRO A 194 32.51 32.16 -5.69
CA PRO A 194 32.39 33.61 -5.63
C PRO A 194 32.91 34.25 -6.92
N ALA A 195 32.14 35.19 -7.46
CA ALA A 195 32.43 35.93 -8.67
C ALA A 195 33.76 36.70 -8.55
N GLN A 196 34.68 36.47 -9.49
CA GLN A 196 35.86 37.30 -9.70
C GLN A 196 35.39 38.68 -10.21
N LYS A 197 35.80 39.75 -9.50
CA LYS A 197 35.62 41.13 -9.95
C LYS A 197 36.56 41.42 -11.13
N PRO A 198 36.09 42.06 -12.20
CA PRO A 198 36.96 42.53 -13.27
C PRO A 198 37.73 43.77 -12.83
N SER A 199 39.01 43.83 -13.23
CA SER A 199 39.93 44.96 -13.11
C SER A 199 39.59 46.12 -14.05
#